data_AF-A0A9E4HY38-F1
#
_entry.id   AF-A0A9E4HY38-F1
#
_cell.length_a   1.000
_cell.length_b   1.000
_cell.length_c   1.000
_cell.angle_alpha   90.00
_cell.angle_beta   90.00
_cell.angle_gamma   90.00
#
_symmetry.space_group_name_H-M   'P 1'
#
loop_
_entity.id
_entity.type
_entity.pdbx_description
1 polymer ?
#
loop_
_entity_poly.entity_id
_entity_poly.type
_entity_poly.pdbx_seq_one_letter_code
_entity_poly.pdbx_strand_id
1 'polypeptide(L)'
;MFLGIILALSSGIALGSITSFAALSYQHGVEPLGLIALRGLIAAVIMLAVCVVQKESMVLKKGGVKYALMIGTALSMVGFGYMSSVAYITPGLAVAILFLFPIVVLAIDSLRLRKMPPAATITGFGIALVGIVSCVGIGGPLHPVGIL
;
A
#
# COMPACT_ATOMS: atom_id res chain seq x y z
N MET A 1 -3.47 3.77 -25.17
CA MET A 1 -3.23 4.89 -24.23
C MET A 1 -4.41 5.14 -23.30
N PHE A 2 -5.63 5.36 -23.79
CA PHE A 2 -6.79 5.68 -22.93
C PHE A 2 -7.13 4.64 -21.86
N LEU A 3 -7.13 3.33 -22.21
CA LEU A 3 -7.40 2.26 -21.25
C LEU A 3 -6.42 2.28 -20.07
N GLY A 4 -5.12 2.50 -20.34
CA GLY A 4 -4.10 2.60 -19.29
C GLY A 4 -4.31 3.78 -18.34
N ILE A 5 -4.77 4.93 -18.86
CA ILE A 5 -5.10 6.10 -18.03
C ILE A 5 -6.29 5.79 -17.12
N ILE A 6 -7.33 5.15 -17.66
CA ILE A 6 -8.52 4.76 -16.87
C ILE A 6 -8.13 3.77 -15.77
N LEU A 7 -7.32 2.75 -16.08
CA LEU A 7 -6.83 1.81 -15.08
C LEU A 7 -6.01 2.52 -14.00
N ALA A 8 -5.11 3.43 -14.38
CA ALA A 8 -4.29 4.19 -13.43
C ALA A 8 -5.12 5.12 -12.53
N LEU A 9 -6.12 5.81 -13.07
CA LEU A 9 -7.03 6.64 -12.28
C LEU A 9 -7.87 5.79 -11.34
N SER A 10 -8.43 4.68 -11.83
CA SER A 10 -9.25 3.78 -11.02
C SER A 10 -8.44 3.16 -9.87
N SER A 11 -7.18 2.78 -10.12
CA SER A 11 -6.30 2.25 -9.08
C SER A 11 -5.93 3.32 -8.06
N GLY A 12 -5.68 4.56 -8.50
CA GLY A 12 -5.43 5.70 -7.62
C GLY A 12 -6.61 6.00 -6.68
N ILE A 13 -7.82 6.06 -7.23
CA ILE A 13 -9.05 6.29 -6.45
C ILE A 13 -9.28 5.14 -5.45
N ALA A 14 -9.13 3.90 -5.91
CA ALA A 14 -9.28 2.72 -5.06
C ALA A 14 -8.26 2.75 -3.91
N LEU A 15 -6.98 3.00 -4.21
CA LEU A 15 -5.90 3.05 -3.21
C LEU A 15 -6.12 4.17 -2.19
N GLY A 16 -6.51 5.37 -2.64
CA GLY A 16 -6.79 6.50 -1.74
C GLY A 16 -7.99 6.25 -0.83
N SER A 17 -9.00 5.52 -1.30
CA SER A 17 -10.23 5.28 -0.53
C SER A 17 -10.10 4.16 0.51
N ILE A 18 -9.12 3.27 0.39
CA ILE A 18 -8.94 2.10 1.28
C ILE A 18 -8.86 2.50 2.75
N THR A 19 -8.08 3.53 3.07
CA THR A 19 -7.86 3.94 4.48
C THR A 19 -9.06 4.62 5.09
N SER A 20 -9.74 5.48 4.34
CA SER A 20 -10.98 6.13 4.78
C SER A 20 -12.07 5.09 5.07
N PHE A 21 -12.26 4.11 4.18
CA PHE A 21 -13.24 3.05 4.40
C PHE A 21 -12.83 2.07 5.50
N ALA A 22 -11.54 1.76 5.65
CA ALA A 22 -11.06 0.94 6.76
C ALA A 22 -11.31 1.62 8.11
N ALA A 23 -10.99 2.90 8.23
CA ALA A 23 -11.24 3.67 9.45
C ALA A 23 -12.73 3.74 9.79
N LEU A 24 -13.59 3.96 8.78
CA LEU A 24 -15.04 3.94 8.94
C LEU A 24 -15.52 2.55 9.43
N SER A 25 -14.95 1.47 8.90
CA SER A 25 -15.29 0.10 9.31
C SER A 25 -14.88 -0.16 10.77
N TYR A 26 -13.72 0.33 11.19
CA TYR A 26 -13.24 0.20 12.58
C TYR A 26 -14.12 0.97 13.56
N GLN A 27 -14.66 2.13 13.18
CA GLN A 27 -15.64 2.87 13.99
C GLN A 27 -16.92 2.09 14.23
N HIS A 28 -17.29 1.19 13.31
CA HIS A 28 -18.45 0.30 13.46
C HIS A 28 -18.10 -1.03 14.17
N GLY A 29 -16.91 -1.12 14.79
CA GLY A 29 -16.50 -2.28 15.57
C GLY A 29 -15.94 -3.46 14.76
N VAL A 30 -15.64 -3.26 13.47
CA VAL A 30 -15.02 -4.31 12.66
C VAL A 30 -13.58 -4.54 13.11
N GLU A 31 -13.23 -5.79 13.38
CA GLU A 31 -11.89 -6.18 13.77
C GLU A 31 -10.89 -6.04 12.60
N PRO A 32 -9.74 -5.36 12.76
CA PRO A 32 -8.74 -5.16 11.71
C PRO A 32 -8.21 -6.46 11.09
N LEU A 33 -7.94 -7.46 11.91
CA LEU A 33 -7.39 -8.75 11.47
C LEU A 33 -8.38 -9.48 10.55
N GLY A 34 -9.65 -9.53 10.94
CA GLY A 34 -10.72 -10.11 10.13
C GLY A 34 -10.91 -9.40 8.79
N LEU A 35 -10.83 -8.06 8.78
CA LEU A 35 -10.95 -7.27 7.56
C LEU A 35 -9.80 -7.53 6.57
N ILE A 36 -8.56 -7.61 7.07
CA ILE A 36 -7.38 -7.92 6.25
C ILE A 36 -7.45 -9.35 5.70
N ALA A 37 -7.83 -10.31 6.54
CA ALA A 37 -7.99 -11.71 6.13
C ALA A 37 -9.05 -11.85 5.03
N LEU A 38 -10.20 -11.19 5.17
CA LEU A 38 -11.26 -11.17 4.16
C LEU A 38 -10.78 -10.53 2.86
N ARG A 39 -10.07 -9.40 2.93
CA ARG A 39 -9.47 -8.75 1.76
C ARG A 39 -8.50 -9.67 1.04
N GLY A 40 -7.63 -10.37 1.79
CA GLY A 40 -6.70 -11.35 1.24
C GLY A 40 -7.40 -12.51 0.55
N LEU A 41 -8.49 -13.02 1.14
CA LEU A 41 -9.31 -14.07 0.57
C LEU A 41 -10.00 -13.61 -0.73
N ILE A 42 -10.60 -12.43 -0.74
CA ILE A 42 -11.23 -11.85 -1.94
C ILE A 42 -10.19 -11.69 -3.05
N ALA A 43 -9.01 -11.15 -2.73
CA ALA A 43 -7.92 -11.01 -3.70
C ALA A 43 -7.46 -12.37 -4.25
N ALA A 44 -7.35 -13.40 -3.40
CA ALA A 44 -7.01 -14.75 -3.82
C ALA A 44 -8.06 -15.36 -4.76
N VAL A 45 -9.35 -15.19 -4.46
CA VAL A 45 -10.46 -15.67 -5.31
C VAL A 45 -10.46 -14.95 -6.66
N ILE A 46 -10.28 -13.63 -6.68
CA ILE A 46 -10.20 -12.85 -7.92
C ILE A 46 -9.01 -13.31 -8.76
N MET A 47 -7.83 -13.45 -8.16
CA MET A 47 -6.64 -13.93 -8.87
C MET A 47 -6.83 -15.35 -9.42
N LEU A 48 -7.49 -16.23 -8.67
CA LEU A 48 -7.82 -17.57 -9.14
C LEU A 48 -8.77 -17.53 -10.34
N ALA A 49 -9.82 -16.71 -10.28
CA ALA A 49 -10.73 -16.50 -11.41
C ALA A 49 -9.99 -15.97 -12.65
N VAL A 50 -9.07 -15.02 -12.47
CA VAL A 50 -8.23 -14.48 -13.54
C VAL A 50 -7.34 -15.56 -14.15
N CYS A 51 -6.71 -16.43 -13.36
CA CYS A 51 -5.93 -17.56 -13.87
C CYS A 51 -6.79 -18.56 -14.66
N VAL A 52 -7.99 -18.87 -14.18
CA VAL A 52 -8.94 -19.76 -14.87
C VAL A 52 -9.36 -19.17 -16.22
N VAL A 53 -9.72 -17.89 -16.27
CA VAL A 53 -10.15 -17.21 -17.50
C VAL A 53 -9.00 -17.12 -18.51
N GLN A 54 -7.77 -16.85 -18.05
CA GLN A 54 -6.60 -16.77 -18.92
C GLN A 54 -6.03 -18.16 -19.28
N LYS A 55 -6.58 -19.25 -18.73
CA LYS A 55 -6.08 -20.63 -18.89
C LYS A 55 -4.61 -20.77 -18.48
N GLU A 56 -4.17 -19.95 -17.53
CA GLU A 56 -2.82 -19.97 -17.00
C GLU A 56 -2.66 -21.12 -16.00
N SER A 57 -1.45 -21.68 -15.93
CA SER A 57 -1.14 -22.76 -14.99
C SER A 57 -1.24 -22.25 -13.55
N MET A 58 -2.16 -22.84 -12.76
CA MET A 58 -2.25 -22.61 -11.31
C MET A 58 -1.06 -23.20 -10.54
N VAL A 59 -0.28 -24.07 -11.19
CA VAL A 59 0.89 -24.71 -10.59
C VAL A 59 2.08 -23.78 -10.74
N LEU A 60 2.58 -23.27 -9.60
CA LEU A 60 3.87 -22.58 -9.56
C LEU A 60 4.98 -23.57 -9.89
N LYS A 61 5.92 -23.17 -10.77
CA LYS A 61 7.18 -23.90 -10.96
C LYS A 61 7.85 -24.08 -9.60
N LYS A 62 8.46 -25.25 -9.34
CA LYS A 62 9.04 -25.62 -8.02
C LYS A 62 10.00 -24.56 -7.42
N GLY A 63 10.67 -23.76 -8.25
CA GLY A 63 11.50 -22.64 -7.79
C GLY A 63 10.74 -21.34 -7.46
N GLY A 64 9.55 -21.14 -8.01
CA GLY A 64 8.72 -19.93 -7.84
C GLY A 64 7.93 -19.89 -6.53
N VAL A 65 7.67 -21.04 -5.90
CA VAL A 65 6.91 -21.12 -4.64
C VAL A 65 7.60 -20.33 -3.52
N LYS A 66 8.92 -20.43 -3.40
CA LYS A 66 9.70 -19.67 -2.41
C LYS A 66 9.54 -18.16 -2.60
N TYR A 67 9.65 -17.67 -3.83
CA TYR A 67 9.50 -16.25 -4.13
C TYR A 67 8.06 -15.77 -3.92
N ALA A 68 7.07 -16.58 -4.33
CA ALA A 68 5.66 -16.28 -4.09
C ALA A 68 5.35 -16.20 -2.60
N LEU A 69 5.88 -17.12 -1.80
CA LEU A 69 5.76 -17.07 -0.34
C LEU A 69 6.45 -15.83 0.24
N MET A 70 7.67 -15.51 -0.18
CA MET A 70 8.38 -14.30 0.30
C MET A 70 7.64 -13.00 -0.04
N ILE A 71 7.11 -12.89 -1.26
CA ILE A 71 6.34 -11.71 -1.67
C ILE A 71 5.00 -11.66 -0.92
N GLY A 72 4.32 -12.81 -0.80
CA GLY A 72 3.06 -12.92 -0.08
C GLY A 72 3.20 -12.57 1.40
N THR A 73 4.24 -13.05 2.07
CA THR A 73 4.52 -12.70 3.47
C THR A 73 4.90 -11.24 3.62
N ALA A 74 5.76 -10.70 2.74
CA ALA A 74 6.11 -9.28 2.76
C ALA A 74 4.88 -8.38 2.58
N LEU A 75 4.03 -8.67 1.59
CA LEU A 75 2.80 -7.92 1.35
C LEU A 75 1.81 -8.06 2.50
N SER A 76 1.69 -9.25 3.10
CA SER A 76 0.85 -9.46 4.27
C SER A 76 1.36 -8.65 5.46
N MET A 77 2.67 -8.65 5.69
CA MET A 77 3.30 -7.90 6.79
C MET A 77 3.10 -6.38 6.62
N VAL A 78 3.23 -5.86 5.40
CA VAL A 78 2.90 -4.46 5.08
C VAL A 78 1.42 -4.18 5.32
N GLY A 79 0.53 -5.05 4.85
CA GLY A 79 -0.91 -4.93 5.07
C GLY A 79 -1.27 -4.90 6.55
N PHE A 80 -0.67 -5.80 7.35
CA PHE A 80 -0.86 -5.89 8.79
C PHE A 80 -0.33 -4.68 9.53
N GLY A 81 0.92 -4.27 9.29
CA GLY A 81 1.51 -3.11 9.94
C GLY A 81 0.73 -1.84 9.62
N TYR A 82 0.38 -1.64 8.36
CA TYR A 82 -0.36 -0.47 7.92
C TYR A 82 -1.78 -0.40 8.49
N MET A 83 -2.54 -1.47 8.40
CA MET A 83 -3.93 -1.48 8.90
C MET A 83 -4.00 -1.50 10.43
N SER A 84 -3.00 -2.06 11.11
CA SER A 84 -2.87 -1.95 12.57
C SER A 84 -2.56 -0.51 12.96
N SER A 85 -1.67 0.18 12.22
CA SER A 85 -1.37 1.60 12.42
C SER A 85 -2.64 2.46 12.32
N VAL A 86 -3.51 2.22 11.33
CA VAL A 86 -4.82 2.92 11.18
C VAL A 86 -5.76 2.71 12.38
N ALA A 87 -5.59 1.65 13.18
CA ALA A 87 -6.36 1.46 14.41
C ALA A 87 -5.88 2.37 15.57
N TYR A 88 -4.64 2.86 15.51
CA TYR A 88 -4.02 3.66 16.59
C TYR A 88 -3.79 5.13 16.23
N ILE A 89 -3.59 5.46 14.95
CA ILE A 89 -3.35 6.82 14.46
C ILE A 89 -4.39 7.22 13.42
N THR A 90 -4.53 8.52 13.15
CA THR A 90 -5.46 8.99 12.12
C THR A 90 -5.07 8.44 10.74
N PRO A 91 -6.04 8.11 9.87
CA PRO A 91 -5.76 7.55 8.55
C PRO A 91 -4.84 8.43 7.71
N GLY A 92 -4.96 9.76 7.85
CA GLY A 92 -4.06 10.73 7.23
C GLY A 92 -2.61 10.50 7.67
N LEU A 93 -2.34 10.43 8.97
CA LEU A 93 -0.99 10.19 9.49
C LEU A 93 -0.42 8.85 9.01
N ALA A 94 -1.22 7.78 9.00
CA ALA A 94 -0.78 6.47 8.50
C ALA A 94 -0.38 6.54 7.02
N VAL A 95 -1.20 7.18 6.18
CA VAL A 95 -0.91 7.41 4.76
C VAL A 95 0.36 8.23 4.59
N ALA A 96 0.57 9.28 5.40
CA ALA A 96 1.76 10.11 5.34
C ALA A 96 3.04 9.33 5.65
N ILE A 97 3.00 8.49 6.69
CA ILE A 97 4.12 7.63 7.06
C ILE A 97 4.40 6.61 5.94
N LEU A 98 3.37 5.99 5.38
CA LEU A 98 3.52 5.04 4.27
C LEU A 98 4.13 5.70 3.03
N PHE A 99 3.75 6.95 2.71
CA PHE A 99 4.32 7.68 1.58
C PHE A 99 5.74 8.22 1.81
N LEU A 100 6.35 8.00 2.98
CA LEU A 100 7.81 8.13 3.11
C LEU A 100 8.56 6.97 2.45
N PHE A 101 7.91 5.81 2.25
CA PHE A 101 8.53 4.62 1.63
C PHE A 101 9.20 4.92 0.28
N PRO A 102 8.59 5.62 -0.69
CA PRO A 102 9.22 5.87 -1.97
C PRO A 102 10.45 6.79 -1.85
N ILE A 103 10.54 7.63 -0.80
CA ILE A 103 11.75 8.42 -0.49
C ILE A 103 12.86 7.50 0.00
N VAL A 104 12.54 6.56 0.89
CA VAL A 104 13.48 5.56 1.38
C VAL A 104 14.00 4.69 0.22
N VAL A 105 13.10 4.22 -0.65
CA VAL A 105 13.46 3.46 -1.84
C VAL A 105 14.36 4.28 -2.77
N LEU A 106 14.01 5.54 -3.04
CA LEU A 106 14.83 6.42 -3.86
C LEU A 106 16.23 6.65 -3.27
N ALA A 107 16.33 6.82 -1.95
CA ALA A 107 17.60 7.00 -1.27
C ALA A 107 18.47 5.75 -1.36
N ILE A 108 17.89 4.56 -1.13
CA ILE A 108 18.60 3.27 -1.27
C ILE A 108 19.05 3.05 -2.71
N ASP A 109 18.19 3.33 -3.69
CA ASP A 109 18.50 3.15 -5.10
C ASP A 109 19.60 4.12 -5.57
N SER A 110 19.51 5.39 -5.14
CA SER A 110 20.56 6.40 -5.38
C SER A 110 21.90 6.00 -4.76
N LEU A 111 21.88 5.43 -3.55
CA LEU A 111 23.09 4.94 -2.88
C LEU A 111 23.70 3.71 -3.57
N ARG A 112 22.86 2.78 -4.05
CA ARG A 112 23.30 1.59 -4.82
C ARG A 112 23.87 1.95 -6.18
N LEU A 113 23.18 2.84 -6.91
CA LEU A 113 23.57 3.25 -8.26
C LEU A 113 24.64 4.36 -8.27
N ARG A 114 24.92 4.97 -7.12
CA ARG A 114 25.78 6.16 -6.96
C ARG A 114 25.44 7.28 -7.96
N LYS A 115 24.15 7.40 -8.29
CA LYS A 115 23.61 8.40 -9.22
C LYS A 115 22.56 9.23 -8.50
N MET A 116 22.65 10.55 -8.64
CA MET A 116 21.61 11.42 -8.12
C MET A 116 20.35 11.31 -8.98
N PRO A 117 19.16 11.31 -8.37
CA PRO A 117 17.90 11.34 -9.10
C PRO A 117 17.80 12.60 -9.98
N PRO A 118 17.08 12.52 -11.12
CA PRO A 118 16.79 13.70 -11.93
C PRO A 118 16.06 14.78 -11.12
N ALA A 119 16.32 16.06 -11.41
CA ALA A 119 15.69 17.18 -10.71
C ALA A 119 14.15 17.12 -10.76
N ALA A 120 13.57 16.62 -11.85
CA ALA A 120 12.13 16.42 -12.01
C ALA A 120 11.55 15.38 -11.01
N THR A 121 12.32 14.35 -10.67
CA THR A 121 11.92 13.37 -9.66
C THR A 121 11.92 14.03 -8.28
N ILE A 122 12.97 14.80 -7.96
CA ILE A 122 13.10 15.49 -6.68
C ILE A 122 11.96 16.51 -6.47
N THR A 123 11.62 17.29 -7.50
CA THR A 123 10.51 18.25 -7.42
C THR A 123 9.15 17.55 -7.31
N GLY A 124 8.94 16.44 -8.02
CA GLY A 124 7.74 15.61 -7.89
C GLY A 124 7.55 15.07 -6.47
N PHE A 125 8.63 14.62 -5.83
CA PHE A 125 8.62 14.20 -4.43
C PHE A 125 8.29 15.34 -3.46
N GLY A 126 8.86 16.53 -3.70
CA GLY A 126 8.55 17.72 -2.91
C GLY A 126 7.07 18.08 -2.98
N ILE A 127 6.49 18.10 -4.17
CA ILE A 127 5.05 18.37 -4.38
C ILE A 127 4.19 17.31 -3.70
N ALA A 128 4.55 16.03 -3.82
CA ALA A 128 3.82 14.94 -3.17
C ALA A 128 3.81 15.07 -1.64
N LEU A 129 4.96 15.39 -1.03
CA LEU A 129 5.07 15.64 0.41
C LEU A 129 4.18 16.80 0.85
N VAL A 130 4.19 17.91 0.12
CA VAL A 130 3.33 19.06 0.42
C VAL A 130 1.85 18.69 0.33
N GLY A 131 1.46 17.92 -0.70
CA GLY A 131 0.09 17.42 -0.85
C GLY A 131 -0.34 16.52 0.31
N ILE A 132 0.54 15.64 0.78
CA ILE A 132 0.32 14.76 1.93
C ILE A 132 0.12 15.60 3.19
N VAL A 133 1.05 16.52 3.50
CA VAL A 133 0.94 17.40 4.69
C VAL A 133 -0.36 18.20 4.67
N SER A 134 -0.78 18.66 3.48
CA SER A 134 -2.03 19.40 3.30
C SER A 134 -3.28 18.55 3.54
N CYS A 135 -3.24 17.25 3.20
CA CYS A 135 -4.37 16.33 3.41
C CYS A 135 -4.47 15.80 4.85
N VAL A 136 -3.34 15.70 5.57
CA VAL A 136 -3.29 15.07 6.90
C VAL A 136 -3.93 15.95 7.97
N GLY A 137 -3.89 17.27 7.82
CA GLY A 137 -4.28 18.21 8.87
C GLY A 137 -3.31 18.15 10.06
N ILE A 138 -2.88 19.31 10.55
CA ILE A 138 -1.95 19.36 11.69
C ILE A 138 -2.74 19.06 12.98
N GLY A 139 -2.88 17.79 13.35
CA GLY A 139 -3.44 17.42 14.66
C GLY A 139 -4.09 16.03 14.72
N GLY A 140 -3.56 15.17 15.59
CA GLY A 140 -4.15 13.89 15.98
C GLY A 140 -3.37 13.26 17.14
N PRO A 141 -3.99 12.42 17.98
CA PRO A 141 -3.29 11.73 19.06
C PRO A 141 -2.20 10.81 18.48
N LEU A 142 -0.95 11.05 18.88
CA LEU A 142 0.21 10.25 18.49
C LEU A 142 0.29 9.05 19.44
N HIS A 143 0.06 7.85 18.91
CA HIS A 143 0.23 6.61 19.66
C HIS A 143 1.49 5.88 19.18
N PRO A 144 2.49 5.60 20.03
CA PRO A 144 3.79 5.05 19.62
C PRO A 144 3.70 3.69 18.92
N VAL A 145 2.67 2.89 19.21
CA VAL A 145 2.41 1.59 18.56
C VAL A 145 1.93 1.74 17.10
N GLY A 146 1.38 2.89 16.72
CA GLY A 146 0.99 3.15 15.33
C GLY A 146 2.11 3.72 14.45
N ILE A 147 3.24 4.09 15.04
CA ILE A 147 4.40 4.70 14.35
C ILE A 147 5.49 3.65 14.08
N LEU A 148 5.58 2.61 14.91
CA LEU A 148 6.47 1.45 14.76
C LEU A 148 5.84 0.36 13.90
#